data_AF-A0A920IYT7-F1
#
_entry.id   AF-A0A920IYT7-F1
#
_cell.length_a   1.000
_cell.length_b   1.000
_cell.length_c   1.000
_cell.angle_alpha   90.00
_cell.angle_beta   90.00
_cell.angle_gamma   90.00
#
_symmetry.space_group_name_H-M   'P 1'
#
loop_
_entity.id
_entity.type
_entity.pdbx_description
1 polymer ?
#
loop_
_entity_poly.entity_id
_entity_poly.type
_entity_poly.pdbx_seq_one_letter_code
_entity_poly.pdbx_strand_id
1 'polypeptide(L)'
;MDIVNHCINDLIPQGARPMFFFDYLAFASLDEKIVLDVIEGVSEACSKVGCAVIGGEQLLFRVYNEGDYDVVGFMVGSVDKNKLKTRENSKEGDILIAYLLVDFIQMDIL
;
A
#
# COMPACT_ATOMS: atom_id res chain seq x y z
N MET A 1 -3.48 7.41 2.18
CA MET A 1 -4.08 6.15 2.67
C MET A 1 -4.25 5.13 1.54
N ASP A 2 -4.93 5.49 0.45
CA ASP A 2 -5.33 4.57 -0.62
C ASP A 2 -4.18 3.77 -1.22
N ILE A 3 -3.07 4.43 -1.58
CA ILE A 3 -1.93 3.75 -2.21
C ILE A 3 -1.27 2.72 -1.27
N VAL A 4 -1.18 3.02 0.03
CA VAL A 4 -0.64 2.10 1.04
C VAL A 4 -1.58 0.91 1.21
N ASN A 5 -2.89 1.15 1.28
CA ASN A 5 -3.92 0.12 1.39
C ASN A 5 -3.97 -0.78 0.15
N HIS A 6 -3.76 -0.22 -1.03
CA HIS A 6 -3.64 -0.98 -2.27
C HIS A 6 -2.44 -1.93 -2.20
N CYS A 7 -1.25 -1.42 -1.85
CA CYS A 7 -0.05 -2.24 -1.78
C CYS A 7 -0.13 -3.33 -0.70
N ILE A 8 -0.69 -3.05 0.48
CA ILE A 8 -0.81 -4.07 1.53
C ILE A 8 -1.81 -5.18 1.16
N ASN A 9 -2.87 -4.84 0.42
CA ASN A 9 -3.86 -5.81 -0.04
C ASN A 9 -3.29 -6.82 -1.05
N ASP A 10 -2.15 -6.52 -1.68
CA ASP A 10 -1.42 -7.48 -2.54
C ASP A 10 -0.46 -8.38 -1.74
N LEU A 11 -0.08 -7.97 -0.53
CA LEU A 11 0.82 -8.71 0.36
C LEU A 11 0.08 -9.65 1.32
N ILE A 12 -0.99 -9.17 1.95
CA ILE A 12 -1.75 -9.93 2.95
C ILE A 12 -2.25 -11.29 2.41
N PRO A 13 -2.78 -11.40 1.18
CA PRO A 13 -3.23 -12.69 0.65
C PRO A 13 -2.13 -13.75 0.56
N GLN A 14 -0.87 -13.33 0.48
CA GLN A 14 0.29 -14.22 0.47
C GLN A 14 0.73 -14.66 1.87
N GLY A 15 0.13 -14.07 2.92
CA GLY A 15 0.52 -14.25 4.32
C GLY A 15 1.71 -13.38 4.74
N ALA A 16 2.06 -12.36 3.95
CA ALA A 16 3.20 -11.51 4.21
C ALA A 16 2.87 -10.39 5.21
N ARG A 17 3.82 -10.12 6.11
CA ARG A 17 3.80 -8.96 7.00
C ARG A 17 4.51 -7.78 6.30
N PRO A 18 3.91 -6.58 6.25
CA PRO A 18 4.57 -5.37 5.75
C PRO A 18 5.84 -5.04 6.56
N MET A 19 6.86 -4.53 5.87
CA MET A 19 8.11 -4.08 6.49
C MET A 19 8.36 -2.60 6.24
N PHE A 20 8.40 -2.20 4.97
CA PHE A 20 8.66 -0.82 4.59
C PHE A 20 7.95 -0.40 3.31
N PHE A 21 7.72 0.91 3.20
CA PHE A 21 7.04 1.59 2.10
C PHE A 21 7.91 2.73 1.55
N PHE A 22 7.88 2.88 0.23
CA PHE A 22 8.50 3.98 -0.50
C PHE A 22 7.49 4.55 -1.49
N ASP A 23 7.40 5.86 -1.61
CA ASP A 23 6.50 6.54 -2.55
C ASP A 23 7.21 7.23 -3.71
N TYR A 24 6.47 7.45 -4.78
CA TYR A 24 6.90 8.20 -5.95
C TYR A 24 5.76 9.10 -6.41
N LEU A 25 6.02 10.40 -6.39
CA LEU A 25 5.07 11.45 -6.73
C LEU A 25 5.52 12.11 -8.03
N ALA A 26 4.66 12.06 -9.05
CA ALA A 26 4.92 12.70 -10.33
C ALA A 26 3.86 13.75 -10.64
N PHE A 27 4.27 14.88 -11.20
CA PHE A 27 3.37 16.01 -11.46
C PHE A 27 3.89 16.90 -12.60
N ALA A 28 3.00 17.72 -13.17
CA ALA A 28 3.38 18.72 -14.19
C ALA A 28 4.16 19.90 -13.59
N SER A 29 3.77 20.31 -12.37
CA SER A 29 4.38 21.36 -11.57
C SER A 29 4.29 20.99 -10.09
N LEU A 30 5.29 21.38 -9.29
CA LEU A 30 5.32 21.05 -7.87
C LEU A 30 4.25 21.85 -7.13
N ASP A 31 3.32 21.14 -6.49
CA ASP A 31 2.38 21.70 -5.52
C ASP A 31 2.71 21.13 -4.13
N GLU A 32 3.30 21.97 -3.28
CA GLU A 32 3.73 21.59 -1.93
C GLU A 32 2.57 21.10 -1.07
N LYS A 33 1.36 21.64 -1.27
CA LYS A 33 0.20 21.25 -0.48
C LYS A 33 -0.20 19.81 -0.80
N ILE A 34 -0.23 19.45 -2.08
CA ILE A 34 -0.52 18.07 -2.52
C ILE A 34 0.52 17.10 -1.96
N VAL A 35 1.81 17.46 -2.03
CA VAL A 35 2.89 16.61 -1.51
C VAL A 35 2.72 16.38 -0.01
N LEU A 36 2.43 17.43 0.77
CA LEU A 36 2.23 17.31 2.21
C LEU A 36 1.02 16.44 2.56
N ASP A 37 -0.13 16.67 1.89
CA ASP A 37 -1.35 15.89 2.11
C ASP A 37 -1.11 14.39 1.81
N VAL A 38 -0.35 14.07 0.75
CA VAL A 38 0.01 12.68 0.44
C VAL A 38 0.95 12.08 1.48
N ILE A 39 2.02 12.78 1.87
CA ILE A 39 2.98 12.28 2.87
C ILE A 39 2.30 12.03 4.21
N GLU A 40 1.40 12.91 4.64
CA GLU A 40 0.62 12.72 5.87
C GLU A 40 -0.25 11.47 5.78
N GLY A 41 -1.02 11.34 4.68
CA GLY A 41 -1.88 10.19 4.45
C GLY A 41 -1.14 8.86 4.26
N VAL A 42 0.10 8.87 3.75
CA VAL A 42 0.98 7.70 3.66
C VAL A 42 1.52 7.35 5.04
N SER A 43 2.01 8.34 5.78
CA SER A 43 2.58 8.15 7.12
C SER A 43 1.55 7.59 8.10
N GLU A 44 0.33 8.12 8.09
CA GLU A 44 -0.75 7.63 8.95
C GLU A 44 -1.11 6.17 8.61
N ALA A 45 -1.27 5.85 7.32
CA ALA A 45 -1.63 4.51 6.89
C ALA A 45 -0.52 3.49 7.20
N CYS A 46 0.74 3.82 6.92
CA CYS A 46 1.90 2.98 7.25
C CYS A 46 2.01 2.74 8.76
N SER A 47 1.77 3.77 9.58
CA SER A 47 1.75 3.63 11.05
C SER A 47 0.67 2.65 11.52
N LYS A 48 -0.54 2.71 10.95
CA LYS A 48 -1.65 1.81 11.31
C LYS A 48 -1.37 0.33 10.99
N VAL A 49 -0.54 0.05 9.99
CA VAL A 49 -0.20 -1.32 9.57
C VAL A 49 1.18 -1.78 10.06
N GLY A 50 1.86 -0.98 10.90
CA GLY A 50 3.19 -1.30 11.42
C GLY A 50 4.28 -1.38 10.35
N CYS A 51 4.15 -0.58 9.30
CA CYS A 51 5.09 -0.48 8.18
C CYS A 51 5.93 0.81 8.31
N ALA A 52 7.24 0.74 8.08
CA ALA A 52 8.10 1.90 8.11
C ALA A 52 8.06 2.66 6.77
N VAL A 53 7.94 3.99 6.79
CA VAL A 53 8.18 4.81 5.61
C VAL A 53 9.68 5.04 5.50
N ILE A 54 10.30 4.58 4.41
CA ILE A 54 11.77 4.67 4.23
C ILE A 54 12.22 5.78 3.29
N GLY A 55 11.28 6.39 2.57
CA GLY A 55 11.55 7.53 1.71
C GLY A 55 10.45 7.72 0.68
N GLY A 56 10.63 8.76 -0.12
CA GLY A 56 9.81 9.06 -1.28
C GLY A 56 10.59 9.95 -2.24
N GLU A 57 10.15 10.01 -3.50
CA GLU A 57 10.75 10.84 -4.53
C GLU A 57 9.68 11.72 -5.19
N GLN A 58 10.01 12.98 -5.47
CA GLN A 58 9.14 13.91 -6.19
C GLN A 58 9.78 14.28 -7.53
N LEU A 59 9.08 14.02 -8.64
CA LEU A 59 9.59 14.28 -9.98
C LEU A 59 8.62 15.10 -10.85
N LEU A 60 9.22 15.97 -11.65
CA LEU A 60 8.52 16.81 -12.63
C LEU A 60 8.55 16.15 -14.01
N PHE A 61 7.38 15.83 -14.57
CA PHE A 61 7.27 15.34 -15.95
C PHE A 61 6.37 16.24 -16.78
N ARG A 62 6.89 16.66 -17.94
CA ARG A 62 6.15 17.45 -18.93
C ARG A 62 5.01 16.68 -19.63
N VAL A 63 4.78 15.42 -19.25
CA VAL A 63 3.72 14.57 -19.81
C VAL A 63 2.36 14.79 -19.13
N TYR A 64 2.36 15.28 -17.89
CA TYR A 64 1.14 15.56 -17.13
C TYR A 64 0.55 16.93 -17.51
N ASN A 65 -0.78 17.07 -17.47
CA ASN A 65 -1.41 18.39 -17.61
C ASN A 65 -1.28 19.19 -16.32
N GLU A 66 -1.50 20.50 -16.39
CA GLU A 66 -1.52 21.33 -15.18
C GLU A 66 -2.56 20.82 -14.17
N GLY A 67 -2.12 20.63 -12.92
CA GLY A 67 -2.94 20.09 -11.83
C GLY A 67 -2.98 18.57 -11.76
N ASP A 68 -2.55 17.84 -12.79
CA ASP A 68 -2.45 16.39 -12.74
C ASP A 68 -1.22 15.96 -11.94
N TYR A 69 -1.42 14.94 -11.09
CA TYR A 69 -0.35 14.25 -10.38
C TYR A 69 -0.64 12.76 -10.29
N ASP A 70 0.41 11.99 -10.06
CA ASP A 70 0.38 10.54 -9.93
C ASP A 70 1.09 10.13 -8.64
N VAL A 71 0.56 9.11 -7.99
CA VAL A 71 1.06 8.57 -6.72
C VAL A 71 1.29 7.08 -6.90
N VAL A 72 2.56 6.69 -6.89
CA VAL A 72 2.96 5.30 -6.99
C VAL A 72 3.56 4.87 -5.65
N GLY A 73 3.15 3.69 -5.18
CA GLY A 73 3.65 3.08 -3.96
C GLY A 73 4.46 1.83 -4.25
N PHE A 74 5.51 1.63 -3.45
CA PHE A 74 6.29 0.41 -3.41
C PHE A 74 6.31 -0.11 -1.97
N MET A 75 5.90 -1.35 -1.77
CA MET A 75 5.89 -1.99 -0.46
C MET A 75 6.66 -3.30 -0.47
N VAL A 76 7.46 -3.52 0.56
CA VAL A 76 8.11 -4.79 0.83
C VAL A 76 7.51 -5.42 2.06
N GLY A 77 7.19 -6.71 1.95
CA GLY A 77 6.78 -7.55 3.06
C GLY A 77 7.65 -8.81 3.17
N SER A 78 7.50 -9.52 4.28
CA SER A 78 8.18 -10.80 4.53
C SER A 78 7.19 -11.86 5.00
N VAL A 79 7.46 -13.11 4.63
CA VAL A 79 6.70 -14.28 5.05
C VAL A 79 7.63 -15.46 5.24
N ASP A 80 7.41 -16.23 6.30
CA ASP A 80 8.09 -17.51 6.48
C ASP A 80 7.68 -18.45 5.34
N LYS A 81 8.63 -19.17 4.73
CA LYS A 81 8.35 -20.10 3.63
C LYS A 81 7.22 -21.09 3.96
N ASN A 82 7.14 -21.54 5.21
CA ASN A 82 6.13 -22.49 5.67
C ASN A 82 4.73 -21.87 5.87
N LYS A 83 4.62 -20.54 5.88
CA LYS A 83 3.37 -19.78 6.01
C LYS A 83 2.89 -19.16 4.69
N LEU A 84 3.74 -19.19 3.66
CA LEU A 84 3.42 -18.68 2.33
C LEU A 84 2.15 -19.35 1.79
N LYS A 85 1.17 -18.54 1.39
CA LYS A 85 -0.08 -19.05 0.80
C LYS A 85 0.11 -19.38 -0.67
N THR A 86 -0.26 -20.59 -1.06
CA THR A 86 -0.24 -21.10 -2.42
C THR A 86 -1.58 -21.76 -2.75
N ARG A 87 -1.79 -22.12 -4.02
CA ARG A 87 -2.99 -22.83 -4.47
C ARG A 87 -3.21 -24.17 -3.76
N GLU A 88 -2.15 -24.79 -3.25
CA GLU A 88 -2.22 -26.07 -2.52
C GLU A 88 -2.90 -25.93 -1.16
N ASN A 89 -3.04 -24.70 -0.64
CA ASN A 89 -3.71 -24.46 0.63
C ASN A 89 -5.24 -24.48 0.55
N SER A 90 -5.83 -24.60 -0.65
CA SER A 90 -7.28 -24.63 -0.85
C SER A 90 -7.73 -26.01 -1.32
N LYS A 91 -8.88 -26.45 -0.82
CA LYS A 91 -9.47 -27.77 -1.13
C LYS A 91 -10.97 -27.70 -1.31
N GLU A 92 -11.53 -28.75 -1.89
CA GLU A 92 -12.98 -28.90 -1.98
C GLU A 92 -13.61 -28.89 -0.57
N GLY A 93 -14.72 -28.15 -0.45
CA GLY A 93 -15.42 -27.94 0.82
C GLY A 93 -14.97 -26.71 1.62
N ASP A 94 -13.92 -25.99 1.17
CA ASP A 94 -13.56 -24.71 1.76
C ASP A 94 -14.63 -23.64 1.50
N ILE A 95 -14.81 -22.72 2.44
CA ILE A 95 -15.82 -21.65 2.39
C ILE A 95 -15.16 -20.36 1.89
N LEU A 96 -15.78 -19.74 0.87
CA LEU A 96 -15.37 -18.42 0.43
C LEU A 96 -15.93 -17.35 1.37
N ILE A 97 -15.04 -16.59 2.01
CA ILE A 97 -15.37 -15.42 2.81
C ILE A 97 -14.86 -14.20 2.07
N ALA A 98 -15.72 -13.20 1.91
CA ALA A 98 -15.37 -11.90 1.33
C ALA A 98 -15.57 -10.80 2.38
N TYR A 99 -14.63 -9.86 2.43
CA TYR A 99 -14.73 -8.67 3.24
C TYR A 99 -15.31 -7.54 2.41
N LEU A 100 -16.18 -6.72 3.03
CA LEU A 100 -16.68 -5.52 2.39
C LEU A 100 -15.54 -4.49 2.27
N LEU A 101 -15.36 -3.92 1.08
CA LEU A 101 -14.45 -2.81 0.89
C LEU A 101 -15.10 -1.54 1.42
N VAL A 102 -14.66 -1.12 2.60
CA VAL A 102 -14.88 0.22 3.17
C VAL A 102 -13.60 0.63 3.86
N ASP A 103 -13.23 1.91 3.72
CA ASP A 103 -12.09 2.50 4.40
C ASP A 103 -12.15 2.17 5.89
N PHE A 104 -11.32 1.23 6.36
CA PHE A 104 -10.48 1.32 7.55
C PHE A 104 -9.75 0.01 7.81
N ILE A 105 -8.45 0.15 8.04
CA ILE A 105 -7.59 -0.83 8.69
C ILE A 105 -8.24 -1.22 10.03
N GLN A 106 -8.74 -2.45 10.09
CA GLN A 106 -8.93 -3.17 11.34
C GLN A 106 -8.80 -4.67 11.09
N MET A 107 -7.63 -5.07 10.56
CA MET A 107 -7.08 -6.38 10.86
C MET A 107 -6.19 -6.24 12.09
N ASP A 108 -6.80 -5.89 13.22
CA ASP A 108 -6.32 -6.40 14.49
C ASP A 108 -6.60 -7.92 14.43
N ILE A 109 -5.54 -8.73 14.44
CA ILE A 109 -5.55 -10.16 14.77
C ILE A 109 -6.03 -11.07 13.61
N LEU A 110 -5.06 -11.68 12.91
CA LEU A 110 -4.93 -13.14 12.69
C LEU A 110 -3.52 -13.46 12.14
#